data_AF-A0A8T0UJC0-F1
#
_entry.id   AF-A0A8T0UJC0-F1
#
_cell.length_a   1.000
_cell.length_b   1.000
_cell.length_c   1.000
_cell.angle_alpha   90.00
_cell.angle_beta   90.00
_cell.angle_gamma   90.00
#
_symmetry.space_group_name_H-M   'P 1'
#
loop_
_entity.id
_entity.type
_entity.pdbx_description
1 polymer ?
#
loop_
_entity_poly.entity_id
_entity_poly.type
_entity_poly.pdbx_seq_one_letter_code
_entity_poly.pdbx_strand_id
1 'polypeptide(L)'
;MFLALDKDQNGTLSKQELKEYADGTLTEIFIERVFDEHVRRSKVGGGNSREMDFESFLDFVLALENKDTPEGLTYLFRCLDLNGRGFLTTADIHTLFRDVHQKWIEGGNYELCIEDVRDEIWDMVKPADPLRISLQDLLSCKQGGTIASMLIDVRGFWAHDNRENLLQEEEEQVEEA
;
A
#
# COMPACT_ATOMS: atom_id res chain seq x y z
N MET A 1 -10.69 15.16 5.98
CA MET A 1 -9.53 14.47 5.39
C MET A 1 -9.11 15.13 4.08
N PHE A 2 -9.92 15.05 3.01
CA PHE A 2 -9.63 15.74 1.73
C PHE A 2 -9.31 17.24 1.87
N LEU A 3 -10.21 18.02 2.48
CA LEU A 3 -10.02 19.46 2.68
C LEU A 3 -8.81 19.84 3.56
N ALA A 4 -8.29 18.90 4.34
CA ALA A 4 -7.09 19.14 5.15
C ALA A 4 -5.81 18.92 4.33
N LEU A 5 -5.90 18.13 3.25
CA LEU A 5 -4.82 17.87 2.31
C LEU A 5 -4.78 18.92 1.20
N ASP A 6 -5.92 19.36 0.69
CA ASP A 6 -6.06 20.42 -0.35
C ASP A 6 -5.66 21.79 0.23
N LYS A 7 -4.36 22.13 0.14
CA LYS A 7 -3.78 23.31 0.79
C LYS A 7 -4.07 24.58 0.00
N ASP A 8 -4.10 24.48 -1.31
CA ASP A 8 -4.35 25.61 -2.20
C ASP A 8 -5.85 25.84 -2.48
N GLN A 9 -6.70 24.93 -1.99
CA GLN A 9 -8.17 24.97 -2.09
C GLN A 9 -8.65 24.96 -3.54
N ASN A 10 -7.93 24.28 -4.42
CA ASN A 10 -8.27 24.19 -5.84
C ASN A 10 -9.33 23.11 -6.14
N GLY A 11 -9.71 22.29 -5.15
CA GLY A 11 -10.72 21.23 -5.26
C GLY A 11 -10.19 19.90 -5.78
N THR A 12 -8.87 19.75 -5.87
CA THR A 12 -8.16 18.52 -6.26
C THR A 12 -6.91 18.35 -5.40
N LEU A 13 -6.32 17.16 -5.39
CA LEU A 13 -5.08 16.87 -4.67
C LEU A 13 -3.94 16.57 -5.63
N SER A 14 -2.86 17.30 -5.44
CA SER A 14 -1.58 16.97 -6.03
C SER A 14 -0.94 15.78 -5.32
N LYS A 15 0.06 15.17 -5.97
CA LYS A 15 0.89 14.13 -5.33
C LYS A 15 1.50 14.63 -4.03
N GLN A 16 1.96 15.87 -4.01
CA GLN A 16 2.63 16.44 -2.84
C GLN A 16 1.69 16.56 -1.65
N GLU A 17 0.42 16.89 -1.90
CA GLU A 17 -0.61 16.94 -0.86
C GLU A 17 -1.00 15.54 -0.40
N LEU A 18 -1.18 14.58 -1.32
CA LEU A 18 -1.53 13.22 -0.95
C LEU A 18 -0.44 12.52 -0.13
N LYS A 19 0.84 12.92 -0.26
CA LYS A 19 1.93 12.43 0.61
C LYS A 19 1.74 12.76 2.08
N GLU A 20 0.95 13.77 2.43
CA GLU A 20 0.62 14.07 3.83
C GLU A 20 -0.52 13.17 4.35
N TYR A 21 -1.13 12.35 3.50
CA TYR A 21 -2.19 11.43 3.92
C TYR A 21 -1.67 10.49 4.99
N ALA A 22 -2.43 10.43 6.08
CA ALA A 22 -2.19 9.57 7.23
C ALA A 22 -0.74 9.67 7.74
N ASP A 23 -0.31 10.92 7.97
CA ASP A 23 1.00 11.31 8.49
C ASP A 23 2.19 10.88 7.60
N GLY A 24 1.92 10.66 6.32
CA GLY A 24 2.92 10.33 5.31
C GLY A 24 3.55 8.95 5.48
N THR A 25 2.80 8.00 6.03
CA THR A 25 3.29 6.62 6.22
C THR A 25 3.28 5.81 4.93
N LEU A 26 2.45 6.20 3.95
CA LEU A 26 2.43 5.61 2.62
C LEU A 26 3.72 5.89 1.84
N THR A 27 4.19 4.90 1.10
CA THR A 27 5.42 4.97 0.30
C THR A 27 5.29 5.89 -0.91
N GLU A 28 6.40 6.51 -1.31
CA GLU A 28 6.43 7.40 -2.47
C GLU A 28 6.04 6.64 -3.74
N ILE A 29 6.57 5.44 -3.91
CA ILE A 29 6.25 4.59 -5.06
C ILE A 29 4.76 4.27 -5.11
N PHE A 30 4.10 4.03 -3.97
CA PHE A 30 2.66 3.75 -3.95
C PHE A 30 1.85 4.99 -4.37
N ILE A 31 2.18 6.18 -3.84
CA ILE A 31 1.52 7.43 -4.22
C ILE A 31 1.68 7.69 -5.73
N GLU A 32 2.88 7.53 -6.27
CA GLU A 32 3.14 7.65 -7.71
C GLU A 32 2.23 6.70 -8.53
N ARG A 33 2.15 5.45 -8.11
CA ARG A 33 1.35 4.41 -8.78
C ARG A 33 -0.16 4.67 -8.68
N VAL A 34 -0.66 5.20 -7.57
CA VAL A 34 -2.07 5.62 -7.44
C VAL A 34 -2.43 6.66 -8.50
N PHE A 35 -1.57 7.66 -8.71
CA PHE A 35 -1.80 8.66 -9.75
C PHE A 35 -1.70 8.08 -11.16
N ASP A 36 -0.84 7.10 -11.37
CA ASP A 36 -0.68 6.48 -12.67
C ASP A 36 -1.87 5.61 -13.08
N GLU A 37 -2.40 4.85 -12.13
CA GLU A 37 -3.44 3.83 -12.36
C GLU A 37 -4.86 4.34 -12.18
N HIS A 38 -5.07 5.23 -11.21
CA HIS A 38 -6.42 5.61 -10.77
C HIS A 38 -6.75 7.08 -11.01
N VAL A 39 -5.76 7.95 -11.19
CA VAL A 39 -5.99 9.37 -11.48
C VAL A 39 -5.97 9.64 -12.98
N ARG A 40 -7.11 10.10 -13.50
CA ARG A 40 -7.27 10.44 -14.91
C ARG A 40 -6.47 11.68 -15.26
N ARG A 41 -5.85 11.68 -16.43
CA ARG A 41 -5.26 12.91 -16.98
C ARG A 41 -6.39 13.88 -17.32
N SER A 42 -6.32 15.09 -16.77
CA SER A 42 -7.23 16.16 -17.20
C SER A 42 -7.05 16.40 -18.70
N LYS A 43 -8.17 16.42 -19.45
CA LYS A 43 -8.17 16.76 -20.88
C LYS A 43 -8.21 18.27 -21.12
N VAL A 44 -8.39 19.06 -20.06
CA VAL A 44 -8.65 20.49 -20.14
C VAL A 44 -7.52 21.23 -19.44
N GLY A 45 -6.65 21.84 -20.23
CA GLY A 45 -5.45 22.55 -19.77
C GLY A 45 -4.18 21.82 -20.15
N GLY A 46 -3.29 22.48 -20.91
CA GLY A 46 -2.01 21.93 -21.36
C GLY A 46 -0.98 21.71 -20.25
N GLY A 47 -1.42 21.43 -19.02
CA GLY A 47 -0.60 21.06 -17.89
C GLY A 47 -0.39 19.55 -17.83
N ASN A 48 0.84 19.13 -17.57
CA ASN A 48 1.22 17.73 -17.41
C ASN A 48 0.86 17.16 -16.02
N SER A 49 0.20 17.92 -15.12
CA SER A 49 -0.12 17.41 -13.79
C SER A 49 -1.40 16.56 -13.80
N ARG A 50 -1.29 15.34 -13.28
CA ARG A 50 -2.43 14.53 -12.86
C ARG A 50 -2.82 15.04 -11.47
N GLU A 51 -4.05 15.50 -11.32
CA GLU A 51 -4.63 15.95 -10.05
C GLU A 51 -5.75 14.99 -9.65
N MET A 52 -5.79 14.58 -8.38
CA MET A 52 -6.78 13.66 -7.84
C MET A 52 -8.04 14.43 -7.41
N ASP A 53 -9.17 14.19 -8.06
CA ASP A 53 -10.45 14.76 -7.63
C ASP A 53 -11.01 14.04 -6.41
N PHE A 54 -12.08 14.62 -5.83
CA PHE A 54 -12.72 14.06 -4.64
C PHE A 54 -13.25 12.63 -4.85
N GLU A 55 -13.77 12.31 -6.03
CA GLU A 55 -14.27 10.96 -6.34
C GLU A 55 -13.13 9.94 -6.34
N SER A 56 -12.03 10.24 -7.03
CA SER A 56 -10.83 9.40 -7.05
C SER A 56 -10.20 9.24 -5.65
N PHE A 57 -10.26 10.29 -4.83
CA PHE A 57 -9.83 10.23 -3.44
C PHE A 57 -10.70 9.32 -2.58
N LEU A 58 -12.03 9.32 -2.79
CA LEU A 58 -12.92 8.40 -2.09
C LEU A 58 -12.63 6.95 -2.45
N ASP A 59 -12.45 6.64 -3.74
CA ASP A 59 -12.06 5.29 -4.18
C ASP A 59 -10.74 4.84 -3.55
N PHE A 60 -9.77 5.76 -3.48
CA PHE A 60 -8.48 5.52 -2.82
C PHE A 60 -8.63 5.16 -1.34
N VAL A 61 -9.41 5.94 -0.58
CA VAL A 61 -9.64 5.70 0.86
C VAL A 61 -10.40 4.38 1.05
N LEU A 62 -11.47 4.16 0.28
CA LEU A 62 -12.27 2.95 0.38
C LEU A 62 -11.44 1.70 0.10
N ALA A 63 -10.52 1.74 -0.87
CA ALA A 63 -9.64 0.63 -1.16
C ALA A 63 -8.65 0.34 -0.02
N LEU A 64 -8.11 1.36 0.64
CA LEU A 64 -7.21 1.20 1.79
C LEU A 64 -7.95 0.64 3.02
N GLU A 65 -9.15 1.14 3.30
CA GLU A 65 -9.98 0.68 4.41
C GLU A 65 -10.49 -0.76 4.21
N ASN A 66 -10.76 -1.15 2.95
CA ASN A 66 -11.32 -2.44 2.58
C ASN A 66 -10.31 -3.32 1.83
N LYS A 67 -9.03 -3.26 2.19
CA LYS A 67 -7.94 -4.02 1.54
C LYS A 67 -8.11 -5.54 1.57
N ASP A 68 -8.94 -6.06 2.46
CA ASP A 68 -9.26 -7.49 2.57
C ASP A 68 -10.41 -7.94 1.66
N THR A 69 -11.13 -7.00 1.03
CA THR A 69 -12.16 -7.33 0.05
C THR A 69 -11.56 -7.51 -1.35
N PRO A 70 -12.20 -8.30 -2.23
CA PRO A 70 -11.73 -8.45 -3.60
C PRO A 70 -11.58 -7.12 -4.35
N GLU A 71 -12.49 -6.18 -4.13
CA GLU A 71 -12.50 -4.87 -4.76
C GLU A 71 -11.32 -4.00 -4.28
N GLY A 72 -11.12 -3.90 -2.97
CA GLY A 72 -10.03 -3.12 -2.39
C GLY A 72 -8.67 -3.71 -2.78
N LEU A 73 -8.51 -5.03 -2.69
CA LEU A 73 -7.27 -5.69 -3.09
C LEU A 73 -6.99 -5.55 -4.59
N THR A 74 -8.02 -5.61 -5.44
CA THR A 74 -7.87 -5.39 -6.89
C THR A 74 -7.40 -3.96 -7.19
N TYR A 75 -7.93 -2.96 -6.48
CA TYR A 75 -7.49 -1.58 -6.61
C TYR A 75 -5.99 -1.46 -6.27
N LEU A 76 -5.58 -2.01 -5.12
CA LEU A 76 -4.20 -1.96 -4.65
C LEU A 76 -3.25 -2.72 -5.57
N PHE A 77 -3.66 -3.88 -6.09
CA PHE A 77 -2.83 -4.70 -6.96
C PHE A 77 -2.41 -3.98 -8.24
N ARG A 78 -3.27 -3.12 -8.82
CA ARG A 78 -2.88 -2.29 -9.97
C ARG A 78 -1.73 -1.35 -9.63
N CYS A 79 -1.70 -0.82 -8.41
CA CYS A 79 -0.59 0.00 -7.94
C CYS A 79 0.67 -0.85 -7.74
N LEU A 80 0.55 -2.07 -7.21
CA LEU A 80 1.67 -2.98 -6.96
C LEU A 80 2.31 -3.53 -8.25
N ASP A 81 1.51 -3.75 -9.30
CA ASP A 81 2.00 -4.25 -10.59
C ASP A 81 2.73 -3.16 -11.38
N LEU A 82 3.95 -2.85 -10.95
CA LEU A 82 4.79 -1.77 -11.46
C LEU A 82 4.96 -1.77 -12.99
N ASN A 83 4.86 -2.95 -13.60
CA ASN A 83 5.09 -3.18 -15.02
C ASN A 83 3.80 -3.49 -15.82
N GLY A 84 2.62 -3.51 -15.18
CA GLY A 84 1.34 -3.78 -15.82
C GLY A 84 1.25 -5.18 -16.46
N ARG A 85 1.92 -6.19 -15.88
CA ARG A 85 2.03 -7.55 -16.44
C ARG A 85 0.91 -8.48 -15.98
N GLY A 86 0.15 -8.08 -14.97
CA GLY A 86 -0.82 -8.91 -14.24
C GLY A 86 -0.21 -9.77 -13.14
N PHE A 87 1.07 -9.57 -12.81
CA PHE A 87 1.78 -10.32 -11.76
C PHE A 87 2.99 -9.56 -11.20
N LEU A 88 3.30 -9.85 -9.95
CA LEU A 88 4.47 -9.36 -9.23
C LEU A 88 5.57 -10.42 -9.28
N THR A 89 6.80 -9.95 -9.48
CA THR A 89 8.03 -10.74 -9.40
C THR A 89 8.79 -10.40 -8.13
N THR A 90 9.79 -11.22 -7.80
CA THR A 90 10.78 -10.96 -6.75
C THR A 90 11.34 -9.54 -6.82
N ALA A 91 11.60 -9.02 -8.02
CA ALA A 91 12.14 -7.68 -8.24
C ALA A 91 11.12 -6.56 -7.95
N ASP A 92 9.83 -6.77 -8.24
CA ASP A 92 8.79 -5.79 -7.94
C ASP A 92 8.63 -5.66 -6.43
N ILE A 93 8.55 -6.80 -5.73
CA ILE A 93 8.39 -6.85 -4.27
C ILE A 93 9.60 -6.25 -3.56
N HIS A 94 10.82 -6.59 -3.99
CA HIS A 94 12.03 -5.95 -3.49
C HIS A 94 12.02 -4.42 -3.70
N THR A 95 11.52 -3.96 -4.84
CA THR A 95 11.46 -2.52 -5.15
C THR A 95 10.45 -1.79 -4.29
N LEU A 96 9.25 -2.34 -4.13
CA LEU A 96 8.20 -1.80 -3.27
C LEU A 96 8.66 -1.77 -1.80
N PHE A 97 9.17 -2.91 -1.31
CA PHE A 97 9.56 -3.04 0.08
C PHE A 97 10.79 -2.18 0.45
N ARG A 98 11.71 -1.93 -0.48
CA ARG A 98 12.82 -0.99 -0.25
C ARG A 98 12.31 0.41 0.14
N ASP A 99 11.19 0.86 -0.43
CA ASP A 99 10.62 2.17 -0.12
C ASP A 99 9.96 2.18 1.28
N VAL A 100 9.34 1.06 1.66
CA VAL A 100 8.85 0.83 3.03
C VAL A 100 10.01 0.81 4.03
N HIS A 101 11.08 0.09 3.70
CA HIS A 101 12.30 -0.01 4.49
C HIS A 101 12.95 1.36 4.72
N GLN A 102 13.00 2.22 3.69
CA GLN A 102 13.53 3.57 3.84
C GLN A 102 12.76 4.36 4.92
N LYS A 103 11.42 4.32 4.87
CA LYS A 103 10.57 4.96 5.89
C LYS A 103 10.71 4.31 7.27
N TRP A 104 10.89 3.00 7.32
CA TRP A 104 11.12 2.25 8.55
C TRP A 104 12.37 2.74 9.29
N ILE A 105 13.48 2.89 8.56
CA ILE A 105 14.75 3.42 9.10
C ILE A 105 14.63 4.91 9.46
N GLU A 106 13.95 5.72 8.65
CA GLU A 106 13.68 7.14 8.96
C GLU A 106 12.86 7.31 10.26
N GLY A 107 11.99 6.34 10.55
CA GLY A 107 11.24 6.25 11.81
C GLY A 107 12.10 5.84 13.02
N GLY A 108 13.38 5.53 12.83
CA GLY A 108 14.30 5.14 13.90
C GLY A 108 14.20 3.67 14.31
N ASN A 109 13.60 2.82 13.48
CA ASN A 109 13.49 1.38 13.74
C ASN A 109 14.81 0.64 13.39
N TYR A 110 14.86 -0.64 13.74
CA TYR A 110 16.02 -1.50 13.53
C TYR A 110 16.19 -1.92 12.06
N GLU A 111 17.40 -2.33 11.66
CA GLU A 111 17.69 -2.78 10.30
C GLU A 111 17.02 -4.13 10.00
N LEU A 112 16.37 -4.25 8.84
CA LEU A 112 15.69 -5.46 8.39
C LEU A 112 16.49 -6.16 7.28
N CYS A 113 16.38 -7.49 7.23
CA CYS A 113 16.80 -8.25 6.06
C CYS A 113 15.66 -8.23 5.03
N ILE A 114 15.81 -7.46 3.96
CA ILE A 114 14.77 -7.33 2.91
C ILE A 114 14.50 -8.69 2.25
N GLU A 115 15.54 -9.52 2.08
CA GLU A 115 15.42 -10.87 1.53
C GLU A 115 14.54 -11.78 2.39
N ASP A 116 14.65 -11.68 3.73
CA ASP A 116 13.84 -12.50 4.64
C ASP A 116 12.37 -12.08 4.59
N VAL A 117 12.07 -10.77 4.58
CA VAL A 117 10.69 -10.27 4.45
C VAL A 117 10.08 -10.67 3.10
N ARG A 118 10.88 -10.62 2.03
CA ARG A 118 10.46 -11.09 0.70
C ARG A 118 10.12 -12.57 0.73
N ASP A 119 10.96 -13.39 1.35
CA ASP A 119 10.75 -14.83 1.42
C ASP A 119 9.52 -15.16 2.30
N GLU A 120 9.30 -14.41 3.39
CA GLU A 120 8.07 -14.48 4.18
C GLU A 120 6.82 -14.18 3.34
N ILE A 121 6.83 -13.14 2.51
CA ILE A 121 5.72 -12.83 1.60
C ILE A 121 5.46 -14.02 0.65
N TRP A 122 6.50 -14.68 0.14
CA TRP A 122 6.36 -15.84 -0.73
C TRP A 122 5.72 -17.02 0.01
N ASP A 123 6.12 -17.24 1.25
CA ASP A 123 5.58 -18.28 2.12
C ASP A 123 4.13 -18.01 2.54
N MET A 124 3.75 -16.74 2.68
CA MET A 124 2.36 -16.34 2.94
C MET A 124 1.47 -16.58 1.72
N VAL A 125 1.94 -16.22 0.52
CA VAL A 125 1.13 -16.34 -0.71
C VAL A 125 1.02 -17.77 -1.21
N LYS A 126 2.15 -18.50 -1.22
CA LYS A 126 2.29 -19.83 -1.86
C LYS A 126 1.75 -19.82 -3.30
N PRO A 127 2.33 -18.99 -4.19
CA PRO A 127 1.78 -18.75 -5.51
C PRO A 127 1.76 -20.02 -6.34
N ALA A 128 0.80 -20.12 -7.27
CA ALA A 128 0.71 -21.24 -8.19
C ALA A 128 1.93 -21.35 -9.12
N ASP A 129 2.52 -20.21 -9.50
CA ASP A 129 3.80 -20.12 -10.21
C ASP A 129 4.88 -19.64 -9.22
N PRO A 130 5.95 -20.41 -8.96
CA PRO A 130 7.01 -20.03 -8.01
C PRO A 130 7.70 -18.70 -8.30
N LEU A 131 7.61 -18.19 -9.54
CA LEU A 131 8.29 -16.97 -9.97
C LEU A 131 7.39 -15.73 -9.97
N ARG A 132 6.08 -15.88 -9.74
CA ARG A 132 5.08 -14.83 -9.97
C ARG A 132 3.93 -14.88 -8.99
N ILE A 133 3.59 -13.75 -8.40
CA ILE A 133 2.38 -13.56 -7.59
C ILE A 133 1.35 -12.81 -8.42
N SER A 134 0.23 -13.46 -8.74
CA SER A 134 -0.90 -12.83 -9.41
C SER A 134 -1.90 -12.25 -8.39
N LEU A 135 -2.84 -11.43 -8.87
CA LEU A 135 -3.99 -11.00 -8.06
C LEU A 135 -4.77 -12.21 -7.52
N GLN A 136 -4.92 -13.27 -8.32
CA GLN A 136 -5.65 -14.47 -7.90
C GLN A 136 -4.95 -15.16 -6.73
N ASP A 137 -3.62 -15.18 -6.71
CA ASP A 137 -2.86 -15.75 -5.59
C ASP A 137 -3.10 -14.95 -4.30
N LEU A 138 -3.05 -13.61 -4.38
CA LEU A 138 -3.33 -12.73 -3.23
C LEU A 138 -4.77 -12.84 -2.71
N LEU A 139 -5.75 -12.99 -3.61
CA LEU A 139 -7.15 -13.23 -3.23
C LEU A 139 -7.34 -14.59 -2.55
N SER A 140 -6.56 -15.59 -2.96
CA SER A 140 -6.73 -16.98 -2.50
C SER A 140 -5.96 -17.26 -1.20
N CYS A 141 -4.87 -16.53 -0.92
CA CYS A 141 -4.04 -16.77 0.26
C CYS A 141 -4.66 -16.25 1.57
N LYS A 142 -5.76 -15.48 1.50
CA LYS A 142 -6.46 -14.84 2.65
C LYS A 142 -5.63 -13.85 3.45
N GLN A 143 -4.42 -13.53 2.98
CA GLN A 143 -3.51 -12.55 3.57
C GLN A 143 -3.20 -11.42 2.59
N GLY A 144 -3.93 -11.33 1.47
CA GLY A 144 -3.67 -10.35 0.41
C GLY A 144 -3.71 -8.91 0.89
N GLY A 145 -4.65 -8.56 1.77
CA GLY A 145 -4.75 -7.21 2.36
C GLY A 145 -3.54 -6.90 3.24
N THR A 146 -3.13 -7.82 4.12
CA THR A 146 -1.91 -7.70 4.92
C THR A 146 -0.68 -7.49 4.06
N ILE A 147 -0.49 -8.32 3.04
CA ILE A 147 0.66 -8.24 2.12
C ILE A 147 0.66 -6.92 1.34
N ALA A 148 -0.50 -6.50 0.83
CA ALA A 148 -0.62 -5.20 0.17
C ALA A 148 -0.25 -4.07 1.14
N SER A 149 -0.72 -4.13 2.39
CA SER A 149 -0.40 -3.14 3.42
C SER A 149 1.10 -3.09 3.73
N MET A 150 1.77 -4.23 3.85
CA MET A 150 3.22 -4.33 4.08
C MET A 150 4.03 -3.68 2.96
N LEU A 151 3.52 -3.66 1.72
CA LEU A 151 4.23 -3.18 0.54
C LEU A 151 4.01 -1.69 0.24
N ILE A 152 3.00 -1.07 0.86
CA ILE A 152 2.58 0.32 0.55
C ILE A 152 2.66 1.26 1.76
N ASP A 153 2.65 0.74 3.00
CA ASP A 153 2.57 1.54 4.22
C ASP A 153 3.53 1.02 5.28
N VAL A 154 4.39 1.90 5.81
CA VAL A 154 5.30 1.54 6.92
C VAL A 154 4.54 1.14 8.18
N ARG A 155 3.35 1.72 8.45
CA ARG A 155 2.50 1.27 9.55
C ARG A 155 1.88 -0.09 9.29
N GLY A 156 1.55 -0.37 8.02
CA GLY A 156 1.09 -1.69 7.60
C GLY A 156 2.14 -2.76 7.86
N PHE A 157 3.39 -2.47 7.51
CA PHE A 157 4.50 -3.36 7.85
C PHE A 157 4.75 -3.47 9.35
N TRP A 158 4.75 -2.34 10.08
CA TRP A 158 4.92 -2.34 11.55
C TRP A 158 3.89 -3.23 12.26
N ALA A 159 2.61 -3.14 11.86
CA ALA A 159 1.55 -3.95 12.44
C ALA A 159 1.77 -5.45 12.19
N HIS A 160 2.29 -5.82 11.02
CA HIS A 160 2.63 -7.20 10.70
C HIS A 160 3.85 -7.69 11.49
N ASP A 161 4.89 -6.88 11.59
CA ASP A 161 6.11 -7.19 12.34
C ASP A 161 5.85 -7.37 13.85
N ASN A 162 4.91 -6.58 14.40
CA ASN A 162 4.55 -6.60 15.81
C ASN A 162 3.29 -7.43 16.12
N ARG A 163 2.79 -8.22 15.16
CA ARG A 163 1.51 -8.94 15.27
C ARG A 163 1.43 -9.84 16.50
N GLU A 164 2.52 -10.48 16.92
CA GLU A 164 2.52 -11.39 18.07
C GLU A 164 2.36 -10.63 19.40
N ASN A 165 2.94 -9.45 19.52
CA ASN A 165 2.78 -8.59 20.70
C ASN A 165 1.35 -8.05 20.77
N LEU A 166 0.81 -7.59 19.63
CA LEU A 166 -0.56 -7.08 19.56
C LEU A 166 -1.60 -8.13 19.95
N LEU A 167 -1.41 -9.39 19.53
CA LEU A 167 -2.29 -10.50 19.91
C LEU A 167 -2.25 -10.77 21.42
N GLN A 168 -1.09 -10.68 22.06
CA GLN A 168 -0.96 -10.85 23.52
C GLN A 168 -1.69 -9.73 24.28
N GLU A 169 -1.53 -8.48 23.84
CA GLU A 169 -2.21 -7.33 24.44
C GLU A 169 -3.74 -7.44 24.32
N GLU A 170 -4.26 -7.96 23.21
CA GLU A 170 -5.69 -8.21 23.02
C GLU A 170 -6.20 -9.34 23.92
N GLU A 171 -5.44 -10.43 24.08
CA GLU A 171 -5.80 -11.55 24.96
C GLU A 171 -5.86 -11.10 26.43
N GLU A 172 -4.86 -10.33 26.90
CA GLU A 172 -4.83 -9.79 28.26
C GLU A 172 -6.01 -8.85 28.55
N GLN A 173 -6.38 -7.98 27.60
CA GLN A 173 -7.53 -7.09 27.75
C GLN A 173 -8.86 -7.83 27.84
N VAL A 174 -9.00 -8.99 27.17
CA VAL A 174 -10.19 -9.84 27.25
C VAL A 174 -10.25 -10.59 28.58
N GLU A 175 -9.11 -11.01 29.13
CA GLU A 175 -9.06 -11.67 30.44
C GLU A 175 -9.39 -10.71 31.60
N GLU A 176 -9.12 -9.41 31.43
CA GLU A 176 -9.41 -8.38 32.44
C GLU A 176 -10.85 -7.80 32.38
N ALA A 177 -11.64 -8.14 31.36
CA ALA A 177 -13.00 -7.61 31.10
C ALA A 177 -14.14 -8.50 31.64
#